data_AF-A0A522P7H7-F1
#
_entry.id   AF-A0A522P7H7-F1
#
_cell.length_a   1.000
_cell.length_b   1.000
_cell.length_c   1.000
_cell.angle_alpha   90.00
_cell.angle_beta   90.00
_cell.angle_gamma   90.00
#
_symmetry.space_group_name_H-M   'P 1'
#
loop_
_entity.id
_entity.type
_entity.pdbx_description
1 polymer ?
#
loop_
_entity_poly.entity_id
_entity_poly.type
_entity_poly.pdbx_seq_one_letter_code
_entity_poly.pdbx_strand_id
1 'polypeptide(L)' 'MKYGYRCEDCQRAVWPATTRTELQWLRDRQHIAREVERHSSAGLDTWMREGLEFFDHHAGHDVSIARHP' A
#
# COMPACT_ATOMS: atom_id res chain seq x y z
N MET A 1 10.83 -13.97 -2.45
CA MET A 1 10.01 -13.41 -3.54
C MET A 1 9.46 -12.07 -3.09
N LYS A 2 9.65 -11.00 -3.88
CA LYS A 2 9.18 -9.65 -3.53
C LYS A 2 7.75 -9.44 -4.06
N TYR A 3 6.90 -8.78 -3.29
CA TYR A 3 5.51 -8.46 -3.64
C TYR A 3 5.28 -6.95 -3.51
N GLY A 4 4.22 -6.45 -4.12
CA GLY A 4 3.91 -5.03 -4.18
C GLY A 4 2.53 -4.75 -4.71
N TYR A 5 2.18 -3.47 -4.82
CA TYR A 5 0.94 -3.03 -5.44
C TYR A 5 1.16 -2.73 -6.91
N ARG A 6 0.19 -3.13 -7.75
CA ARG A 6 0.14 -2.77 -9.16
C ARG A 6 -1.23 -2.19 -9.47
N CYS A 7 -1.24 -1.02 -10.08
CA CYS A 7 -2.46 -0.42 -10.62
C CYS A 7 -2.65 -0.93 -12.05
N GLU A 8 -3.80 -1.55 -12.32
CA GLU A 8 -4.09 -2.13 -13.63
C GLU A 8 -4.45 -1.05 -14.67
N ASP A 9 -5.01 0.09 -14.24
CA ASP A 9 -5.36 1.19 -15.14
C ASP A 9 -4.12 2.00 -15.59
N CYS A 10 -3.20 2.27 -14.66
CA CYS A 10 -2.02 3.09 -14.91
C CYS A 10 -0.77 2.29 -15.28
N GLN A 11 -0.80 0.96 -15.13
CA GLN A 11 0.36 0.08 -15.29
C GLN A 11 1.57 0.49 -14.42
N ARG A 12 1.30 1.15 -13.29
CA ARG A 12 2.30 1.54 -12.29
C ARG A 12 2.37 0.52 -11.17
N ALA A 13 3.54 0.34 -10.58
CA ALA A 13 3.73 -0.54 -9.45
C ALA A 13 4.70 0.05 -8.42
N VAL A 14 4.48 -0.29 -7.15
CA VAL A 14 5.40 -0.03 -6.04
C VAL A 14 5.69 -1.33 -5.32
N TRP A 15 6.91 -1.47 -4.80
CA TRP A 15 7.39 -2.69 -4.16
C TRP A 15 7.94 -2.40 -2.76
N PRO A 16 7.07 -2.07 -1.78
CA PRO A 16 7.51 -1.73 -0.44
C PRO A 16 8.28 -2.88 0.21
N ALA A 17 9.19 -2.56 1.13
CA ALA A 17 10.03 -3.54 1.83
C ALA A 17 9.25 -4.29 2.93
N THR A 18 8.27 -5.10 2.51
CA THR A 18 7.32 -5.79 3.40
C THR A 18 6.86 -7.13 2.80
N THR A 19 6.03 -7.88 3.50
CA THR A 19 5.51 -9.19 3.06
C THR A 19 4.20 -9.08 2.29
N ARG A 20 3.84 -10.12 1.54
CA ARG A 20 2.54 -10.22 0.86
C ARG A 20 1.37 -10.08 1.85
N THR A 21 1.51 -10.65 3.04
CA THR A 21 0.46 -10.61 4.09
C THR A 21 0.26 -9.20 4.62
N GLU A 22 1.35 -8.45 4.82
CA GLU A 22 1.29 -7.05 5.25
C GLU A 22 0.69 -6.14 4.17
N LEU A 23 1.02 -6.37 2.90
CA LEU A 23 0.35 -5.69 1.77
C LEU A 23 -1.16 -6.01 1.74
N GLN A 24 -1.53 -7.27 1.96
CA GLN A 24 -2.93 -7.69 2.02
C GLN A 24 -3.65 -6.97 3.16
N TRP A 25 -3.04 -6.96 4.35
CA TRP A 25 -3.57 -6.29 5.51
C TRP A 25 -3.79 -4.80 5.26
N LEU A 26 -2.80 -4.10 4.70
CA LEU A 26 -2.89 -2.67 4.45
C LEU A 26 -3.96 -2.35 3.39
N ARG A 27 -4.05 -3.13 2.31
CA ARG A 27 -5.10 -2.97 1.29
C ARG A 27 -6.50 -3.07 1.89
N ASP A 28 -6.73 -4.04 2.78
CA ASP A 28 -8.03 -4.30 3.38
C ASP A 28 -8.36 -3.30 4.50
N ARG A 29 -7.35 -2.68 5.12
CA ARG A 29 -7.47 -1.82 6.31
C ARG A 29 -6.88 -0.43 6.11
N GLN A 30 -6.94 0.08 4.89
CA GLN A 30 -6.43 1.43 4.56
C GLN A 30 -7.01 2.50 5.49
N HIS A 31 -8.31 2.41 5.82
CA HIS A 31 -8.96 3.34 6.73
C HIS A 31 -8.33 3.33 8.13
N ILE A 32 -8.01 2.15 8.68
CA ILE A 32 -7.36 2.03 10.00
C ILE A 32 -5.96 2.63 9.95
N ALA A 33 -5.18 2.32 8.91
CA ALA A 33 -3.84 2.87 8.74
C ALA A 33 -3.87 4.40 8.70
N ARG A 34 -4.86 5.00 8.02
CA ARG A 34 -5.07 6.46 8.00
C ARG A 34 -5.45 7.03 9.36
N GLU A 35 -6.30 6.35 10.15
CA GLU A 35 -6.58 6.77 11.53
C GLU A 35 -5.29 6.80 12.36
N VAL A 36 -4.47 5.75 12.26
CA VAL A 36 -3.21 5.67 12.98
C VAL A 36 -2.27 6.78 12.54
N GLU A 37 -2.14 7.04 11.23
CA GLU A 37 -1.32 8.14 10.72
C GLU A 37 -1.74 9.51 11.27
N ARG A 38 -3.06 9.75 11.39
CA ARG A 38 -3.59 11.02 11.91
C ARG A 38 -3.39 11.22 13.40
N HIS A 39 -3.37 10.14 14.18
CA HIS A 39 -3.44 10.21 15.65
C HIS A 39 -2.17 9.72 16.36
N SER A 40 -1.29 8.97 15.69
CA SER A 40 -0.04 8.48 16.26
C SER A 40 1.07 9.51 16.13
N SER A 41 1.71 9.87 17.25
CA SER A 41 2.90 10.72 17.24
C SER A 41 4.13 10.04 16.62
N ALA A 42 4.16 8.71 16.59
CA ALA A 42 5.23 7.93 15.97
C ALA A 42 5.02 7.73 14.46
N GLY A 43 3.81 8.02 13.95
CA GLY A 43 3.45 7.83 12.54
C GLY A 43 3.32 6.36 12.15
N LEU A 44 3.50 6.09 10.86
CA LEU A 44 3.47 4.77 10.24
C LEU A 44 4.85 4.36 9.75
N ASP A 45 5.09 3.05 9.68
CA ASP A 45 6.25 2.50 9.00
C ASP A 45 6.31 2.99 7.54
N THR A 46 7.53 3.15 7.01
CA THR A 46 7.74 3.66 5.65
C THR A 46 7.00 2.85 4.59
N TRP A 47 6.97 1.52 4.69
CA TRP A 47 6.25 0.67 3.73
C TRP A 47 4.74 0.93 3.73
N MET A 48 4.17 1.31 4.88
CA MET A 48 2.75 1.64 4.99
C MET A 48 2.45 2.99 4.33
N ARG A 49 3.30 3.99 4.57
CA ARG A 49 3.18 5.31 3.92
C ARG A 49 3.30 5.21 2.42
N GLU A 50 4.31 4.49 1.91
CA GLU A 50 4.45 4.21 0.48
C GLU A 50 3.19 3.54 -0.10
N GLY A 51 2.60 2.60 0.63
CA GLY A 51 1.35 1.94 0.23
C GLY A 51 0.16 2.90 0.20
N LEU A 52 -0.03 3.71 1.25
CA LEU A 52 -1.12 4.68 1.34
C LEU A 52 -1.00 5.78 0.29
N GLU A 53 0.20 6.32 0.08
CA GLU A 53 0.48 7.29 -0.98
C GLU A 53 0.16 6.67 -2.36
N PHE A 54 0.52 5.40 -2.58
CA PHE A 54 0.17 4.71 -3.82
C PHE A 54 -1.35 4.60 -3.98
N PHE A 55 -2.10 4.24 -2.94
CA PHE A 55 -3.57 4.20 -3.00
C PHE A 55 -4.17 5.58 -3.25
N ASP A 56 -3.64 6.64 -2.65
CA ASP A 56 -4.11 8.02 -2.85
C ASP A 56 -3.93 8.49 -4.29
N HIS A 57 -2.77 8.23 -4.89
CA HIS A 57 -2.49 8.59 -6.28
C HIS A 57 -3.32 7.78 -7.29
N HIS A 58 -3.86 6.63 -6.88
CA HIS A 58 -4.65 5.73 -7.72
C HIS A 58 -6.08 5.55 -7.16
N ALA A 59 -6.60 6.57 -6.48
CA ALA A 59 -7.96 6.54 -5.95
C ALA A 59 -8.97 6.37 -7.09
N GLY A 60 -9.77 5.30 -7.02
CA GLY A 60 -10.73 4.94 -8.07
C GLY A 60 -10.18 4.02 -9.16
N HIS A 61 -8.91 3.63 -9.11
CA HIS A 61 -8.34 2.62 -9.99
C HIS A 61 -8.38 1.21 -9.37
N ASP A 62 -8.26 0.18 -10.20
CA ASP A 62 -8.06 -1.19 -9.72
C ASP A 62 -6.60 -1.41 -9.32
N VAL A 63 -6.39 -1.75 -8.04
CA VAL A 63 -5.07 -1.99 -7.45
C VAL A 63 -4.99 -3.40 -6.89
N SER A 64 -4.09 -4.20 -7.46
CA SER A 64 -3.87 -5.60 -7.12
C SER A 64 -2.52 -5.83 -6.43
N ILE A 65 -2.38 -6.95 -5.71
CA ILE A 65 -1.09 -7.38 -5.16
C ILE A 65 -0.39 -8.28 -6.18
N ALA A 66 0.71 -7.79 -6.73
CA ALA A 66 1.50 -8.47 -7.74
C ALA A 66 2.79 -9.05 -7.16
N ARG A 67 3.40 -9.99 -7.89
CA ARG A 67 4.76 -10.47 -7.64
C ARG A 67 5.73 -9.60 -8.44
N HIS A 68 6.86 -9.23 -7.85
CA HIS A 68 7.91 -8.51 -8.57
C HIS A 68 8.40 -9.38 -9.75
N PRO A 69 8.53 -8.81 -10.96
CA PRO A 69 9.12 -9.50 -12.10
C PRO A 69 10.50 -10.07 -11.79
#